data_AF-A0A1Z4QPC8-F1
#
_entry.id   AF-A0A1Z4QPC8-F1
#
_cell.length_a   1.000
_cell.length_b   1.000
_cell.length_c   1.000
_cell.angle_alpha   90.00
_cell.angle_beta   90.00
_cell.angle_gamma   90.00
#
_symmetry.space_group_name_H-M   'P 1'
#
loop_
_entity.id
_entity.type
_entity.pdbx_description
1 polymer ?
#
loop_
_entity_poly.entity_id
_entity_poly.type
_entity_poly.pdbx_seq_one_letter_code
_entity_poly.pdbx_strand_id
1 'polypeptide(L)'
;MMALKHLALIILLWFCVSFNLQLAADSRMYETIQITLERTGGYAGITTKTTVNTAHLDIDKANQVRQLLNSADFFNLPPNITSYLPPPDHFQYKLTVEKNSQCHTVVVNEDAVPKTLQPLIKWLRDLKD
;
A
#
# COMPACT_ATOMS: atom_id res chain seq x y z
N MET A 1 -12.15 55.71 -11.76
CA MET A 1 -11.04 54.95 -11.14
C MET A 1 -11.54 53.88 -10.15
N MET A 2 -12.63 53.17 -10.46
CA MET A 2 -13.25 52.15 -9.59
C MET A 2 -13.46 50.77 -10.26
N ALA A 3 -13.58 50.73 -11.60
CA ALA A 3 -13.86 49.49 -12.34
C ALA A 3 -12.68 48.49 -12.36
N LEU A 4 -11.44 48.95 -12.19
CA LEU A 4 -10.24 48.10 -12.31
C LEU A 4 -9.98 47.25 -11.05
N LYS A 5 -10.48 47.67 -9.87
CA LYS A 5 -10.27 46.94 -8.60
C LYS A 5 -11.17 45.70 -8.48
N HIS A 6 -12.38 45.76 -9.04
CA HIS A 6 -13.31 44.62 -9.01
C HIS A 6 -12.85 43.46 -9.90
N LEU A 7 -12.18 43.75 -11.01
CA LEU A 7 -11.71 42.72 -11.95
C LEU A 7 -10.59 41.85 -11.35
N ALA A 8 -9.66 42.44 -10.58
CA ALA A 8 -8.55 41.73 -9.96
C ALA A 8 -9.00 40.76 -8.85
N LEU A 9 -10.03 41.13 -8.07
CA LEU A 9 -10.57 40.28 -7.01
C LEU A 9 -11.27 39.03 -7.56
N ILE A 10 -11.95 39.18 -8.71
CA ILE A 10 -12.61 38.06 -9.41
C ILE A 10 -11.58 37.08 -9.96
N ILE A 11 -10.46 37.56 -10.53
CA ILE A 11 -9.38 36.71 -11.05
C ILE A 11 -8.68 35.94 -9.91
N LEU A 12 -8.41 36.59 -8.77
CA LEU A 12 -7.82 35.94 -7.59
C LEU A 12 -8.76 34.90 -6.96
N LEU A 13 -10.07 35.18 -6.90
CA LEU A 13 -11.07 34.23 -6.43
C LEU A 13 -11.23 33.06 -7.39
N TRP A 14 -11.19 33.30 -8.71
CA TRP A 14 -11.17 32.24 -9.72
C TRP A 14 -9.91 31.37 -9.62
N PHE A 15 -8.74 31.97 -9.37
CA PHE A 15 -7.50 31.23 -9.19
C PHE A 15 -7.54 30.38 -7.92
N CYS A 16 -8.08 30.91 -6.81
CA CYS A 16 -8.22 30.20 -5.55
C CYS A 16 -9.21 29.02 -5.66
N VAL A 17 -10.37 29.22 -6.29
CA VAL A 17 -11.36 28.16 -6.51
C VAL A 17 -10.83 27.11 -7.48
N SER A 18 -10.15 27.51 -8.57
CA SER A 18 -9.60 26.57 -9.55
C SER A 18 -8.41 25.77 -9.00
N PHE A 19 -7.56 26.38 -8.17
CA PHE A 19 -6.43 25.69 -7.53
C PHE A 19 -6.90 24.69 -6.45
N ASN A 20 -7.92 25.06 -5.67
CA ASN A 20 -8.53 24.13 -4.70
C ASN A 20 -9.33 23.01 -5.39
N LEU A 21 -9.98 23.29 -6.52
CA LEU A 21 -10.68 22.27 -7.31
C LEU A 21 -9.71 21.31 -7.99
N GLN A 22 -8.51 21.77 -8.38
CA GLN A 22 -7.46 20.92 -8.95
C GLN A 22 -6.91 19.91 -7.92
N LEU A 23 -6.70 20.33 -6.66
CA LEU A 23 -6.22 19.45 -5.58
C LEU A 23 -7.25 18.36 -5.21
N ALA A 24 -8.55 18.66 -5.31
CA ALA A 24 -9.61 17.69 -5.07
C ALA A 24 -9.90 16.76 -6.27
N ALA A 25 -9.49 17.15 -7.48
CA ALA A 25 -9.62 16.34 -8.69
C ALA A 25 -8.44 15.36 -8.87
N ASP A 26 -7.26 15.69 -8.36
CA ASP A 26 -6.06 14.85 -8.41
C ASP A 26 -6.22 13.54 -7.59
N SER A 27 -6.99 13.58 -6.50
CA SER A 27 -7.28 12.42 -5.66
C SER A 27 -8.14 11.33 -6.33
N ARG A 28 -8.76 11.63 -7.48
CA ARG A 28 -9.52 10.64 -8.27
C ARG A 28 -8.68 9.91 -9.33
N MET A 29 -7.38 10.23 -9.44
CA MET A 29 -6.49 9.62 -10.44
C MET A 29 -5.40 8.72 -9.84
N TYR A 30 -5.24 8.66 -8.52
CA TYR A 30 -4.35 7.68 -7.90
C TYR A 30 -5.15 6.45 -7.45
N GLU A 31 -4.74 5.31 -7.99
CA GLU A 31 -5.22 4.01 -7.56
C GLU A 31 -4.88 3.79 -6.09
N THR A 32 -5.91 3.56 -5.28
CA THR A 32 -5.77 3.27 -3.85
C THR A 32 -5.49 1.78 -3.67
N ILE A 33 -4.48 1.49 -2.87
CA ILE A 33 -4.08 0.12 -2.54
C ILE A 33 -4.07 0.00 -1.02
N GLN A 34 -4.83 -0.97 -0.52
CA GLN A 34 -4.80 -1.38 0.87
C GLN A 34 -4.07 -2.71 0.99
N ILE A 35 -3.09 -2.75 1.88
CA ILE A 35 -2.23 -3.92 2.09
C ILE A 35 -2.29 -4.27 3.56
N THR A 36 -2.61 -5.52 3.85
CA THR A 36 -2.60 -6.07 5.19
C THR A 36 -1.61 -7.21 5.26
N LEU A 37 -0.64 -7.09 6.18
CA LEU A 37 0.27 -8.16 6.55
C LEU A 37 -0.08 -8.66 7.95
N GLU A 38 -0.36 -9.95 8.05
CA GLU A 38 -0.45 -10.68 9.31
C GLU A 38 0.75 -11.63 9.41
N ARG A 39 1.41 -11.65 10.57
CA ARG A 39 2.44 -12.64 10.91
C ARG A 39 1.99 -13.41 12.14
N THR A 40 2.01 -14.74 12.05
CA THR A 40 1.65 -15.67 13.13
C THR A 40 2.78 -16.68 13.35
N GLY A 41 2.70 -17.45 14.43
CA GLY A 41 3.68 -18.49 14.75
C GLY A 41 4.87 -17.98 15.57
N GLY A 42 6.03 -18.60 15.38
CA GLY A 42 7.16 -18.45 16.28
C GLY A 42 6.91 -19.10 17.65
N TYR A 43 7.97 -19.22 18.44
CA TYR A 43 7.94 -19.90 19.73
C TYR A 43 6.90 -19.32 20.73
N ALA A 44 6.65 -18.01 20.67
CA ALA A 44 5.69 -17.34 21.55
C ALA A 44 4.24 -17.34 21.01
N GLY A 45 4.00 -17.76 19.76
CA GLY A 45 2.68 -17.78 19.14
C GLY A 45 2.02 -16.40 18.96
N ILE A 46 2.80 -15.32 18.94
CA ILE A 46 2.28 -13.95 18.89
C ILE A 46 1.86 -13.58 17.47
N THR A 47 0.63 -13.08 17.33
CA THR A 47 0.14 -12.51 16.07
C THR A 47 0.43 -11.01 15.99
N THR A 48 1.03 -10.56 14.89
CA THR A 48 1.18 -9.15 14.57
C THR A 48 0.48 -8.81 13.27
N LYS A 49 -0.20 -7.67 13.23
CA LYS A 49 -0.87 -7.14 12.04
C LYS A 49 -0.36 -5.74 11.71
N THR A 50 -0.07 -5.50 10.43
CA THR A 50 0.22 -4.18 9.87
C THR A 50 -0.70 -3.95 8.68
N THR A 51 -1.41 -2.82 8.66
CA THR A 51 -2.27 -2.42 7.56
C THR A 51 -1.84 -1.05 7.05
N VAL A 52 -1.72 -0.94 5.74
CA VAL A 52 -1.25 0.25 5.03
C VAL A 52 -2.26 0.59 3.95
N ASN A 53 -2.62 1.86 3.85
CA ASN A 53 -3.39 2.39 2.73
C ASN A 53 -2.55 3.44 2.01
N THR A 54 -2.30 3.27 0.71
CA THR A 54 -1.52 4.22 -0.08
C THR A 54 -2.12 5.61 -0.14
N ALA A 55 -3.41 5.75 0.20
CA ALA A 55 -4.08 7.02 0.39
C ALA A 55 -3.51 7.89 1.50
N HIS A 56 -2.92 7.25 2.51
CA HIS A 56 -2.43 7.90 3.72
C HIS A 56 -0.90 7.94 3.76
N LEU A 57 -0.24 7.56 2.66
CA LEU A 57 1.21 7.62 2.51
C LEU A 57 1.62 8.85 1.72
N ASP A 58 2.83 9.32 1.99
CA ASP A 58 3.57 10.20 1.09
C ASP A 58 3.80 9.52 -0.26
N ILE A 59 3.90 10.34 -1.31
CA ILE A 59 3.91 9.88 -2.70
C ILE A 59 5.08 8.91 -2.98
N ASP A 60 6.23 9.12 -2.34
CA ASP A 60 7.42 8.29 -2.49
C ASP A 60 7.19 6.89 -1.92
N LYS A 61 6.63 6.76 -0.71
CA LYS A 61 6.28 5.46 -0.12
C LYS A 61 5.16 4.77 -0.87
N ALA A 62 4.16 5.52 -1.33
CA ALA A 62 3.08 4.99 -2.15
C ALA A 62 3.63 4.41 -3.47
N ASN A 63 4.60 5.08 -4.09
CA ASN A 63 5.27 4.58 -5.30
C ASN A 63 6.18 3.39 -5.00
N GLN A 64 6.91 3.42 -3.89
CA GLN A 64 7.75 2.32 -3.45
C GLN A 64 6.93 1.04 -3.28
N VAL A 65 5.79 1.10 -2.59
CA VAL A 65 4.97 -0.11 -2.36
C VAL A 65 4.33 -0.63 -3.66
N ARG A 66 3.98 0.24 -4.61
CA ARG A 66 3.54 -0.16 -5.96
C ARG A 66 4.64 -0.91 -6.71
N GLN A 67 5.87 -0.41 -6.66
CA GLN A 67 7.02 -1.08 -7.28
C GLN A 67 7.30 -2.45 -6.65
N LEU A 68 7.17 -2.56 -5.32
CA LEU A 68 7.34 -3.82 -4.60
C LEU A 68 6.27 -4.85 -4.99
N LEU A 69 5.00 -4.44 -5.09
CA LEU A 69 3.91 -5.30 -5.56
C LEU A 69 4.12 -5.79 -7.00
N ASN A 70 4.53 -4.88 -7.89
CA ASN A 70 4.80 -5.21 -9.28
C ASN A 70 6.02 -6.15 -9.41
N SER A 71 7.08 -5.90 -8.66
CA SER A 71 8.29 -6.73 -8.67
C SER A 71 8.05 -8.14 -8.13
N ALA A 72 7.12 -8.28 -7.18
CA ALA A 72 6.67 -9.56 -6.65
C ALA A 72 5.73 -10.32 -7.58
N ASP A 73 5.23 -9.68 -8.64
CA ASP A 73 4.11 -10.15 -9.46
C ASP A 73 2.93 -10.64 -8.60
N PHE A 74 2.60 -9.84 -7.57
CA PHE A 74 1.83 -10.33 -6.41
C PHE A 74 0.51 -11.00 -6.77
N PHE A 75 -0.22 -10.43 -7.72
CA PHE A 75 -1.54 -10.93 -8.13
C PHE A 75 -1.50 -12.25 -8.90
N ASN A 76 -0.34 -12.67 -9.38
CA ASN A 76 -0.14 -13.97 -10.04
C ASN A 76 0.48 -15.01 -9.10
N LEU A 77 0.88 -14.63 -7.88
CA LEU A 77 1.38 -15.57 -6.90
C LEU A 77 0.27 -16.57 -6.51
N PRO A 78 0.62 -17.85 -6.29
CA PRO A 78 -0.34 -18.81 -5.78
C PRO A 78 -0.80 -18.40 -4.37
N PRO A 79 -2.04 -18.71 -3.98
CA PRO A 79 -2.60 -18.30 -2.69
C PRO A 79 -1.91 -18.94 -1.49
N ASN A 80 -1.20 -20.06 -1.68
CA ASN A 80 -0.43 -20.74 -0.65
C ASN A 80 0.95 -21.09 -1.19
N ILE A 81 2.00 -20.69 -0.45
CA ILE A 81 3.40 -20.99 -0.74
C ILE A 81 4.00 -21.63 0.51
N THR A 82 4.13 -22.95 0.49
CA THR A 82 4.62 -23.74 1.63
C THR A 82 5.88 -24.49 1.26
N SER A 83 6.78 -24.68 2.21
CA SER A 83 7.88 -25.63 2.06
C SER A 83 7.38 -27.07 2.22
N TYR A 84 8.15 -28.03 1.72
CA TYR A 84 7.83 -29.46 1.76
C TYR A 84 8.02 -30.09 3.15
N LEU A 85 8.72 -29.39 4.06
CA LEU A 85 9.06 -29.89 5.39
C LEU A 85 8.06 -29.34 6.41
N PRO A 86 7.55 -30.17 7.35
CA PRO A 86 6.72 -29.68 8.43
C PRO A 86 7.60 -28.90 9.41
N PRO A 87 7.44 -27.59 9.60
CA PRO A 87 8.24 -26.88 10.56
C PRO A 87 7.45 -26.65 11.85
N PRO A 88 7.89 -27.19 13.00
CA PRO A 88 7.45 -26.64 14.26
C PRO A 88 8.08 -25.25 14.39
N ASP A 89 7.25 -24.26 14.67
CA ASP A 89 7.60 -22.88 15.07
C ASP A 89 8.05 -21.87 14.00
N HIS A 90 7.91 -22.14 12.70
CA HIS A 90 8.16 -21.09 11.69
C HIS A 90 7.09 -20.00 11.71
N PHE A 91 7.52 -18.77 11.38
CA PHE A 91 6.54 -17.72 11.10
C PHE A 91 5.79 -18.02 9.82
N GLN A 92 4.50 -17.70 9.84
CA GLN A 92 3.66 -17.66 8.65
C GLN A 92 3.24 -16.22 8.40
N TYR A 93 3.33 -15.80 7.14
CA TYR A 93 2.90 -14.49 6.67
C TYR A 93 1.64 -14.65 5.83
N LYS A 94 0.60 -13.89 6.14
CA LYS A 94 -0.60 -13.74 5.31
C LYS A 94 -0.65 -12.31 4.81
N LEU A 95 -0.51 -12.12 3.50
CA LEU A 95 -0.63 -10.84 2.84
C LEU A 95 -1.94 -10.78 2.07
N THR A 96 -2.74 -9.75 2.35
CA THR A 96 -3.93 -9.41 1.57
C THR A 96 -3.70 -8.06 0.92
N VAL A 97 -3.87 -8.00 -0.40
CA VAL A 97 -3.79 -6.76 -1.20
C VAL A 97 -5.12 -6.51 -1.86
N GLU A 98 -5.70 -5.36 -1.55
CA GLU A 98 -6.92 -4.83 -2.15
C GLU A 98 -6.53 -3.63 -3.03
N LYS A 99 -6.84 -3.72 -4.32
CA LYS A 99 -6.51 -2.73 -5.34
C LYS A 99 -7.72 -2.54 -6.25
N ASN A 100 -8.41 -1.40 -6.14
CA ASN A 100 -9.70 -1.16 -6.79
C ASN A 100 -10.72 -2.28 -6.52
N SER A 101 -11.03 -3.09 -7.54
CA SER A 101 -11.96 -4.23 -7.46
C SER A 101 -11.25 -5.59 -7.37
N GLN A 102 -9.92 -5.60 -7.31
CA GLN A 102 -9.13 -6.83 -7.21
C GLN A 102 -8.67 -7.03 -5.76
N CYS A 103 -8.95 -8.20 -5.20
CA CYS A 103 -8.45 -8.62 -3.90
C CYS A 103 -7.71 -9.95 -4.08
N HIS A 104 -6.47 -10.04 -3.58
CA HIS A 104 -5.70 -11.27 -3.59
C HIS A 104 -5.04 -11.50 -2.24
N THR A 105 -5.04 -12.75 -1.79
CA THR A 105 -4.42 -13.16 -0.53
C THR A 105 -3.42 -14.27 -0.78
N VAL A 106 -2.21 -14.08 -0.26
CA VAL A 106 -1.10 -15.04 -0.30
C VAL A 106 -0.71 -15.39 1.13
N VAL A 107 -0.72 -16.68 1.44
CA VAL A 107 -0.19 -17.25 2.68
C VAL A 107 1.15 -17.91 2.35
N VAL A 108 2.20 -17.52 3.07
CA VAL A 108 3.55 -18.01 2.82
C VAL A 108 4.30 -18.30 4.11
N ASN A 109 4.95 -19.46 4.18
CA ASN A 109 5.85 -19.79 5.28
C ASN A 109 7.16 -19.01 5.12
N GLU A 110 7.77 -18.61 6.24
CA GLU A 110 8.99 -17.79 6.24
C GLU A 110 10.16 -18.37 5.41
N ASP A 111 10.32 -19.69 5.44
CA ASP A 111 11.34 -20.43 4.69
C ASP A 111 11.02 -20.59 3.20
N ALA A 112 9.77 -20.35 2.80
CA ALA A 112 9.27 -20.49 1.45
C ALA A 112 9.02 -19.14 0.75
N VAL A 113 9.35 -18.01 1.39
CA VAL A 113 9.15 -16.66 0.83
C VAL A 113 9.96 -16.50 -0.47
N PRO A 114 9.31 -16.23 -1.62
CA PRO A 114 10.04 -15.92 -2.85
C PRO A 114 10.92 -14.68 -2.68
N LYS A 115 12.11 -14.69 -3.29
CA LYS A 115 13.04 -13.55 -3.27
C LYS A 115 12.42 -12.24 -3.76
N THR A 116 11.44 -12.33 -4.66
CA THR A 116 10.70 -11.18 -5.20
C THR A 116 9.68 -10.61 -4.22
N LEU A 117 9.14 -11.43 -3.31
CA LEU A 117 8.16 -11.03 -2.29
C LEU A 117 8.82 -10.53 -0.99
N GLN A 118 10.00 -11.04 -0.66
CA GLN A 118 10.73 -10.72 0.56
C GLN A 118 10.89 -9.21 0.82
N PRO A 119 11.21 -8.35 -0.17
CA PRO A 119 11.33 -6.91 0.06
C PRO A 119 10.02 -6.24 0.50
N LEU A 120 8.86 -6.69 -0.01
CA LEU A 120 7.55 -6.17 0.39
C LEU A 120 7.25 -6.50 1.84
N ILE A 121 7.49 -7.75 2.25
CA ILE A 121 7.28 -8.20 3.64
C ILE A 121 8.16 -7.40 4.60
N LYS A 122 9.45 -7.22 4.25
CA LYS A 122 10.38 -6.42 5.06
C LYS A 122 9.89 -4.99 5.19
N TRP A 123 9.55 -4.34 4.07
CA TRP A 123 9.06 -2.96 4.07
C TRP A 123 7.83 -2.77 4.96
N LEU A 124 6.85 -3.67 4.91
CA LEU A 124 5.65 -3.62 5.76
C LEU A 124 5.95 -3.82 7.25
N ARG A 125 6.95 -4.63 7.59
CA ARG A 125 7.37 -4.84 8.98
C ARG A 125 8.07 -3.62 9.55
N ASP A 126 8.91 -2.97 8.75
CA ASP A 126 9.70 -1.80 9.15
C ASP A 126 8.84 -0.54 9.35
N LEU A 127 7.55 -0.53 8.96
CA LEU A 127 6.64 0.59 9.21
C LEU A 127 6.19 0.73 10.67
N LYS A 128 6.41 -0.30 11.48
CA LYS A 128 5.95 -0.35 12.87
C LYS A 128 6.99 0.14 13.88
N ASP A 129 8.22 0.38 13.41
CA ASP A 129 9.36 0.92 14.16
C ASP A 129 9.60 2.39 13.81
#